data_AF-N1J606-F1
#
_entry.id   AF-N1J606-F1
#
_cell.length_a   1.000
_cell.length_b   1.000
_cell.length_c   1.000
_cell.angle_alpha   90.00
_cell.angle_beta   90.00
_cell.angle_gamma   90.00
#
_symmetry.space_group_name_H-M   'P 1'
#
loop_
_entity.id
_entity.type
_entity.pdbx_description
1 polymer ?
#
loop_
_entity_poly.entity_id
_entity_poly.type
_entity_poly.pdbx_seq_one_letter_code
_entity_poly.pdbx_strand_id
1 'polypeptide(L)'
;MSTMKLTGWEGMLSVSPEQDRERKTTNPEPVARDAIKESDQAVKRELLTPFVNDIAGPVSEAYHSARFAHAKSSVSIVKQEITIRYRLNDDQIAAINLYAKEYNIRYLNRDRHDHAAAAAMRIIDHKLIASRIPNGVRVSDVGGNPLYHIAHANSHVHVCGHVHDKKDQMRNVMRLQAVKKKTMDSKVAVANMAAKYLERDKSFVCFEDARFCLHPTPILTSVHVYDIPLDH
;
A
#
# COMPACT_ATOMS: atom_id res chain seq x y z
N MET A 1 41.13 22.76 29.75
CA MET A 1 40.89 22.58 31.20
C MET A 1 40.13 23.78 31.72
N SER A 2 38.83 23.65 31.97
CA SER A 2 38.16 24.43 33.01
C SER A 2 36.81 23.78 33.28
N THR A 3 36.72 23.15 34.45
CA THR A 3 35.55 22.50 35.02
C THR A 3 34.67 23.54 35.69
N MET A 4 33.37 23.53 35.41
CA MET A 4 32.37 24.27 36.19
C MET A 4 31.36 23.32 36.80
N LYS A 5 31.03 23.63 38.06
CA LYS A 5 30.57 22.74 39.13
C LYS A 5 29.07 22.48 39.05
N LEU A 6 28.71 21.23 39.39
CA LEU A 6 27.38 20.80 39.82
C LEU A 6 27.15 21.23 41.27
N THR A 7 26.03 21.89 41.55
CA THR A 7 25.45 21.96 42.90
C THR A 7 23.93 22.07 42.84
N GLY A 8 23.26 21.22 43.61
CA GLY A 8 21.97 21.48 44.22
C GLY A 8 20.79 20.82 43.53
N TRP A 9 20.24 19.76 44.15
CA TRP A 9 18.86 19.69 44.63
C TRP A 9 18.65 18.32 45.29
N GLU A 10 18.88 18.28 46.60
CA GLU A 10 18.29 17.28 47.50
C GLU A 10 17.03 17.90 48.10
N GLY A 11 15.91 17.17 48.08
CA GLY A 11 14.67 17.64 48.68
C GLY A 11 13.49 16.71 48.42
N MET A 12 13.36 15.70 49.29
CA MET A 12 12.12 15.11 49.81
C MET A 12 11.05 14.64 48.82
N LEU A 13 10.72 13.34 48.89
CA LEU A 13 9.41 12.85 49.33
C LEU A 13 9.46 11.32 49.47
N SER A 14 9.64 10.87 50.72
CA SER A 14 9.38 9.51 51.17
C SER A 14 7.87 9.28 51.23
N VAL A 15 7.37 8.27 50.51
CA VAL A 15 5.97 7.82 50.63
C VAL A 15 5.98 6.41 51.24
N SER A 16 5.30 6.30 52.38
CA SER A 16 5.15 5.10 53.21
C SER A 16 4.32 4.00 52.51
N PRO A 17 4.62 2.70 52.69
CA PRO A 17 3.99 1.59 51.96
C PRO A 17 2.67 1.09 52.59
N GLU A 18 1.75 1.99 52.95
CA GLU A 18 0.57 1.65 53.77
C GLU A 18 -0.79 2.03 53.15
N GLN A 19 -0.88 2.11 51.82
CA GLN A 19 -2.13 2.38 51.10
C GLN A 19 -2.55 1.32 50.06
N ASP A 20 -1.95 0.13 50.12
CA ASP A 20 -2.23 -0.97 49.17
C ASP A 20 -3.26 -2.01 49.67
N ARG A 21 -4.12 -1.63 50.62
CA ARG A 21 -5.17 -2.51 51.17
C ARG A 21 -6.54 -1.85 51.22
N GLU A 22 -7.10 -1.47 50.07
CA GLU A 22 -8.56 -1.33 49.91
C GLU A 22 -8.94 -1.09 48.43
N ARG A 23 -8.95 -2.16 47.63
CA ARG A 23 -9.81 -2.25 46.43
C ARG A 23 -9.88 -3.69 45.93
N LYS A 24 -10.71 -4.48 46.59
CA LYS A 24 -11.28 -5.70 46.02
C LYS A 24 -12.79 -5.54 45.91
N THR A 25 -13.30 -6.09 44.80
CA THR A 25 -14.68 -6.48 44.50
C THR A 25 -15.71 -5.38 44.22
N THR A 26 -15.92 -5.09 42.94
CA THR A 26 -17.25 -5.20 42.30
C THR A 26 -17.05 -5.68 40.85
N ASN A 27 -17.64 -6.83 40.53
CA ASN A 27 -17.66 -7.41 39.19
C ASN A 27 -18.98 -6.96 38.55
N PRO A 28 -19.01 -6.19 37.44
CA PRO A 28 -20.27 -5.79 36.85
C PRO A 28 -20.94 -6.97 36.15
N GLU A 29 -22.25 -7.13 36.42
CA GLU A 29 -23.12 -8.17 35.88
C GLU A 29 -23.10 -8.27 34.34
N PRO A 30 -23.42 -9.46 33.78
CA PRO A 30 -23.24 -9.77 32.36
C PRO A 30 -24.07 -8.91 31.38
N VAL A 31 -25.10 -8.19 31.84
CA VAL A 31 -26.00 -7.39 30.98
C VAL A 31 -25.34 -6.09 30.48
N ALA A 32 -24.42 -5.50 31.25
CA ALA A 32 -23.77 -4.23 30.87
C ALA A 32 -22.70 -4.38 29.78
N ARG A 33 -22.15 -5.59 29.59
CA ARG A 33 -21.10 -5.84 28.58
C ARG A 33 -21.65 -5.97 27.17
N ASP A 34 -22.90 -6.38 27.02
CA ASP A 34 -23.50 -6.58 25.71
C ASP A 34 -24.05 -5.26 25.14
N ALA A 35 -24.57 -4.37 26.00
CA ALA A 35 -24.96 -3.01 25.60
C ALA A 35 -23.77 -2.14 25.13
N ILE A 36 -22.59 -2.29 25.75
CA ILE A 36 -21.36 -1.59 25.35
C ILE A 36 -20.82 -2.13 24.01
N LYS A 37 -21.00 -3.42 23.72
CA LYS A 37 -20.64 -4.03 22.43
C LYS A 37 -21.57 -3.60 21.30
N GLU A 38 -22.87 -3.47 21.56
CA GLU A 38 -23.83 -2.97 20.56
C GLU A 38 -23.61 -1.49 20.26
N SER A 39 -23.29 -0.66 21.26
CA SER A 39 -22.93 0.74 21.04
C SER A 39 -21.61 0.90 20.28
N ASP A 40 -20.60 0.07 20.57
CA ASP A 40 -19.33 0.08 19.83
C ASP A 40 -19.47 -0.40 18.39
N GLN A 41 -20.39 -1.34 18.11
CA GLN A 41 -20.70 -1.78 16.75
C GLN A 41 -21.50 -0.73 15.96
N ALA A 42 -22.40 0.01 16.63
CA ALA A 42 -23.14 1.12 16.03
C ALA A 42 -22.21 2.29 15.69
N VAL A 43 -21.31 2.66 16.60
CA VAL A 43 -20.31 3.73 16.39
C VAL A 43 -19.28 3.35 15.33
N LYS A 44 -18.86 2.07 15.26
CA LYS A 44 -18.03 1.57 14.14
C LYS A 44 -18.75 1.60 12.80
N ARG A 45 -20.09 1.43 12.78
CA ARG A 45 -20.90 1.57 11.56
C ARG A 45 -21.05 3.02 11.10
N GLU A 46 -21.17 3.97 12.03
CA GLU A 46 -21.29 5.40 11.70
C GLU A 46 -19.95 6.08 11.36
N LEU A 47 -18.82 5.59 11.88
CA LEU A 47 -17.50 6.17 11.59
C LEU A 47 -16.82 5.60 10.33
N LEU A 48 -17.31 4.49 9.79
CA LEU A 48 -16.79 3.88 8.54
C LEU A 48 -17.49 4.37 7.28
N THR A 49 -18.64 5.05 7.39
CA THR A 49 -19.40 5.54 6.22
C THR A 49 -18.79 6.77 5.52
N PRO A 50 -18.04 7.70 6.17
CA PRO A 50 -17.51 8.85 5.43
C PRO A 50 -16.31 8.49 4.56
N PHE A 51 -15.49 7.50 4.94
CA PHE A 51 -14.27 7.15 4.20
C PHE A 51 -14.54 6.28 2.95
N VAL A 52 -15.63 5.51 2.97
CA VAL A 52 -16.01 4.62 1.85
C VAL A 52 -16.79 5.37 0.77
N ASN A 53 -17.52 6.43 1.13
CA ASN A 53 -18.37 7.15 0.19
C ASN A 53 -17.61 8.11 -0.75
N ASP A 54 -16.41 8.57 -0.39
CA ASP A 54 -15.58 9.41 -1.28
C ASP A 54 -14.93 8.63 -2.44
N ILE A 55 -15.07 7.30 -2.47
CA ILE A 55 -14.56 6.41 -3.54
C ILE A 55 -15.71 5.79 -4.34
N ALA A 56 -16.98 6.15 -4.04
CA ALA A 56 -18.17 5.54 -4.63
C ALA A 56 -18.49 6.10 -6.02
N GLY A 57 -17.64 5.79 -6.99
CA GLY A 57 -18.03 5.75 -8.41
C GLY A 57 -18.55 4.36 -8.80
N PRO A 58 -19.30 4.22 -9.90
CA PRO A 58 -19.83 2.94 -10.40
C PRO A 58 -18.77 1.85 -10.61
N VAL A 59 -17.50 2.25 -10.77
CA VAL A 59 -16.34 1.35 -10.86
C VAL A 59 -16.03 0.64 -9.52
N SER A 60 -16.25 1.32 -8.38
CA SER A 60 -16.03 0.76 -7.05
C SER A 60 -17.04 -0.35 -6.72
N GLU A 61 -18.29 -0.17 -7.14
CA GLU A 61 -19.37 -1.13 -6.89
C GLU A 61 -19.21 -2.42 -7.72
N ALA A 62 -18.74 -2.30 -8.97
CA ALA A 62 -18.33 -3.44 -9.80
C ALA A 62 -17.12 -4.21 -9.20
N TYR A 63 -16.18 -3.47 -8.60
CA TYR A 63 -15.03 -4.07 -7.92
C TYR A 63 -15.42 -4.84 -6.64
N HIS A 64 -16.35 -4.30 -5.87
CA HIS A 64 -16.84 -4.94 -4.64
C HIS A 64 -17.71 -6.17 -4.90
N SER A 65 -18.57 -6.14 -5.93
CA SER A 65 -19.46 -7.25 -6.27
C SER A 65 -18.73 -8.50 -6.77
N ALA A 66 -17.66 -8.35 -7.58
CA ALA A 66 -16.82 -9.47 -8.02
C ALA A 66 -16.11 -10.20 -6.86
N ARG A 67 -15.95 -9.55 -5.71
CA ARG A 67 -15.20 -10.05 -4.55
C ARG A 67 -15.94 -11.12 -3.75
N PHE A 68 -17.28 -11.09 -3.73
CA PHE A 68 -18.07 -12.01 -2.89
C PHE A 68 -18.27 -13.40 -3.52
N ALA A 69 -18.02 -13.56 -4.82
CA ALA A 69 -18.21 -14.83 -5.52
C ALA A 69 -17.16 -15.92 -5.16
N HIS A 70 -15.97 -15.54 -4.70
CA HIS A 70 -14.84 -16.48 -4.55
C HIS A 70 -14.48 -16.88 -3.11
N ALA A 71 -15.25 -16.47 -2.10
CA ALA A 71 -14.94 -16.76 -0.69
C ALA A 71 -15.24 -18.21 -0.23
N LYS A 72 -15.49 -19.16 -1.13
CA LYS A 72 -16.01 -20.51 -0.80
C LYS A 72 -15.07 -21.71 -1.12
N SER A 73 -13.75 -21.56 -1.00
CA SER A 73 -12.87 -22.76 -1.01
C SER A 73 -11.89 -22.74 0.16
N SER A 74 -12.19 -23.56 1.17
CA SER A 74 -11.31 -23.87 2.30
C SER A 74 -10.18 -24.81 1.88
N VAL A 75 -9.15 -24.23 1.27
CA VAL A 75 -7.79 -24.77 1.26
C VAL A 75 -6.98 -23.80 2.12
N SER A 76 -6.01 -24.27 2.91
CA SER A 76 -5.07 -23.38 3.60
C SER A 76 -4.17 -22.71 2.55
N ILE A 77 -4.73 -21.69 1.87
CA ILE A 77 -4.02 -20.88 0.89
C ILE A 77 -2.97 -20.13 1.70
N VAL A 78 -1.69 -20.45 1.46
CA VAL A 78 -0.58 -19.66 1.97
C VAL A 78 -0.79 -18.24 1.47
N LYS A 79 -1.19 -17.33 2.36
CA LYS A 79 -1.44 -15.94 2.01
C LYS A 79 -0.14 -15.34 1.48
N GLN A 80 -0.20 -14.76 0.28
CA GLN A 80 0.95 -14.10 -0.30
C GLN A 80 1.41 -12.96 0.61
N GLU A 81 2.72 -12.85 0.83
CA GLU A 81 3.28 -11.79 1.66
C GLU A 81 3.39 -10.47 0.87
N ILE A 82 2.92 -9.37 1.47
CA ILE A 82 3.10 -8.00 0.98
C ILE A 82 3.91 -7.23 2.03
N THR A 83 4.95 -6.51 1.59
CA THR A 83 5.72 -5.64 2.48
C THR A 83 5.36 -4.18 2.25
N ILE A 84 4.93 -3.49 3.30
CA ILE A 84 4.62 -2.06 3.31
C ILE A 84 5.68 -1.34 4.12
N ARG A 85 6.35 -0.37 3.50
CA ARG A 85 7.50 0.33 4.11
C ARG A 85 7.14 1.63 4.81
N TYR A 86 5.97 2.18 4.48
CA TYR A 86 5.52 3.47 4.99
C TYR A 86 5.17 3.41 6.47
N ARG A 87 5.36 4.53 7.17
CA ARG A 87 4.84 4.73 8.52
C ARG A 87 3.34 4.96 8.45
N LEU A 88 2.58 4.06 9.07
CA LEU A 88 1.13 4.11 9.16
C LEU A 88 0.71 4.23 10.63
N ASN A 89 -0.41 4.88 10.90
CA ASN A 89 -1.02 4.85 12.22
C ASN A 89 -1.88 3.57 12.40
N ASP A 90 -2.34 3.31 13.62
CA ASP A 90 -3.06 2.08 13.96
C ASP A 90 -4.38 1.96 13.18
N ASP A 91 -5.10 3.06 12.98
CA ASP A 91 -6.35 3.09 12.22
C ASP A 91 -6.13 2.72 10.75
N GLN A 92 -5.07 3.24 10.13
CA GLN A 92 -4.68 2.92 8.76
C GLN A 92 -4.27 1.45 8.63
N ILE A 93 -3.52 0.92 9.62
CA ILE A 93 -3.13 -0.49 9.66
C ILE A 93 -4.39 -1.38 9.77
N ALA A 94 -5.32 -1.03 10.66
CA ALA A 94 -6.58 -1.75 10.84
C ALA A 94 -7.41 -1.76 9.55
N ALA A 95 -7.58 -0.60 8.90
CA ALA A 95 -8.30 -0.47 7.65
C ALA A 95 -7.66 -1.30 6.52
N ILE A 96 -6.33 -1.24 6.39
CA ILE A 96 -5.60 -2.02 5.38
C ILE A 96 -5.74 -3.53 5.62
N ASN A 97 -5.63 -4.00 6.87
CA ASN A 97 -5.78 -5.42 7.18
C ASN A 97 -7.21 -5.92 6.89
N LEU A 98 -8.22 -5.08 7.14
CA LEU A 98 -9.60 -5.39 6.79
C LEU A 98 -9.78 -5.46 5.26
N TYR A 99 -9.22 -4.49 4.53
CA TYR A 99 -9.30 -4.42 3.08
C TYR A 99 -8.58 -5.58 2.39
N ALA A 100 -7.39 -5.96 2.85
CA ALA A 100 -6.47 -6.90 2.20
C ALA A 100 -6.33 -8.22 2.98
N LYS A 101 -7.45 -8.72 3.50
CA LYS A 101 -7.51 -9.94 4.35
C LYS A 101 -6.91 -11.21 3.73
N GLU A 102 -6.76 -11.25 2.41
CA GLU A 102 -6.20 -12.38 1.66
C GLU A 102 -4.67 -12.38 1.61
N TYR A 103 -4.02 -11.30 2.05
CA TYR A 103 -2.57 -11.15 2.10
C TYR A 103 -2.04 -11.26 3.52
N ASN A 104 -0.76 -11.63 3.63
CA ASN A 104 0.01 -11.48 4.86
C ASN A 104 0.83 -10.18 4.77
N ILE A 105 0.48 -9.17 5.55
CA ILE A 105 1.08 -7.83 5.40
C ILE A 105 2.16 -7.60 6.45
N ARG A 106 3.40 -7.40 5.99
CA ARG A 106 4.53 -7.00 6.83
C ARG A 106 4.74 -5.49 6.75
N TYR A 107 4.55 -4.80 7.88
CA TYR A 107 4.80 -3.37 8.02
C TYR A 107 6.22 -3.11 8.53
N LEU A 108 7.00 -2.28 7.83
CA LEU A 108 8.37 -1.93 8.24
C LEU A 108 8.48 -0.55 8.89
N ASN A 109 7.50 0.34 8.70
CA ASN A 109 7.44 1.68 9.32
C ASN A 109 8.74 2.52 9.16
N ARG A 110 9.39 2.43 8.00
CA ARG A 110 10.66 3.12 7.74
C ARG A 110 10.47 4.47 7.08
N ASP A 111 9.64 4.50 6.04
CA ASP A 111 9.57 5.61 5.10
C ASP A 111 8.48 6.61 5.52
N ARG A 112 8.82 7.91 5.54
CA ARG A 112 7.83 8.99 5.66
C ARG A 112 7.31 9.33 4.27
N HIS A 113 6.00 9.47 4.15
CA HIS A 113 5.32 9.80 2.91
C HIS A 113 4.06 10.63 3.24
N ASP A 114 3.81 11.69 2.47
CA ASP A 114 2.70 12.63 2.73
C ASP A 114 1.34 11.93 2.69
N HIS A 115 1.24 10.87 1.87
CA HIS A 115 0.06 10.02 1.74
C HIS A 115 0.41 8.54 1.94
N ALA A 116 0.96 8.20 3.11
CA ALA A 116 1.43 6.85 3.42
C ALA A 116 0.36 5.76 3.20
N ALA A 117 -0.89 6.00 3.63
CA ALA A 117 -1.99 5.06 3.46
C ALA A 117 -2.36 4.85 1.99
N ALA A 118 -2.45 5.92 1.19
CA ALA A 118 -2.74 5.81 -0.25
C ALA A 118 -1.60 5.09 -1.00
N ALA A 119 -0.35 5.35 -0.64
CA ALA A 119 0.79 4.66 -1.22
C ALA A 119 0.81 3.16 -0.84
N ALA A 120 0.41 2.82 0.39
CA ALA A 120 0.24 1.45 0.84
C ALA A 120 -0.89 0.73 0.07
N MET A 121 -2.05 1.37 -0.08
CA MET A 121 -3.17 0.85 -0.85
C MET A 121 -2.79 0.59 -2.31
N ARG A 122 -2.07 1.52 -2.94
CA ARG A 122 -1.55 1.33 -4.31
C ARG A 122 -0.72 0.06 -4.46
N ILE A 123 0.12 -0.26 -3.49
CA ILE A 123 0.94 -1.50 -3.52
C ILE A 123 0.03 -2.73 -3.47
N ILE A 124 -0.99 -2.70 -2.61
CA ILE A 124 -1.94 -3.79 -2.44
C ILE A 124 -2.77 -3.98 -3.70
N ASP A 125 -3.33 -2.90 -4.24
CA ASP A 125 -4.17 -2.94 -5.44
C ASP A 125 -3.39 -3.41 -6.66
N HIS A 126 -2.13 -3.00 -6.81
CA HIS A 126 -1.26 -3.55 -7.85
C HIS A 126 -1.07 -5.07 -7.71
N LYS A 127 -0.90 -5.59 -6.48
CA LYS A 127 -0.77 -7.04 -6.24
C LYS A 127 -2.07 -7.79 -6.49
N LEU A 128 -3.20 -7.21 -6.12
CA LEU A 128 -4.53 -7.80 -6.28
C LEU A 128 -4.99 -7.82 -7.74
N ILE A 129 -4.67 -6.77 -8.50
CA ILE A 129 -4.90 -6.76 -9.94
C ILE A 129 -3.97 -7.77 -10.62
N ALA A 130 -2.68 -7.77 -10.28
CA ALA A 130 -1.72 -8.69 -10.87
C ALA A 130 -2.05 -10.17 -10.61
N SER A 131 -2.64 -10.51 -9.44
CA SER A 131 -3.03 -11.90 -9.14
C SER A 131 -4.23 -12.40 -9.98
N ARG A 132 -4.99 -11.49 -10.58
CA ARG A 132 -6.14 -11.81 -11.45
C ARG A 132 -5.77 -11.93 -12.92
N ILE A 133 -4.57 -11.51 -13.30
CA ILE A 133 -4.10 -11.59 -14.68
C ILE A 133 -3.58 -13.01 -14.94
N PRO A 134 -4.03 -13.69 -16.01
CA PRO A 134 -3.52 -15.01 -16.34
C PRO A 134 -2.01 -14.97 -16.64
N ASN A 135 -1.28 -15.96 -16.16
CA ASN A 135 0.17 -16.05 -16.37
C ASN A 135 0.52 -16.03 -17.87
N GLY A 136 1.54 -15.26 -18.23
CA GLY A 136 2.05 -15.18 -19.60
C GLY A 136 1.26 -14.25 -20.53
N VAL A 137 0.16 -13.67 -20.08
CA VAL A 137 -0.59 -12.67 -20.85
C VAL A 137 0.16 -11.33 -20.81
N ARG A 138 0.25 -10.67 -21.98
CA ARG A 138 0.84 -9.33 -22.07
C ARG A 138 -0.11 -8.29 -21.50
N VAL A 139 0.43 -7.31 -20.78
CA VAL A 139 -0.36 -6.28 -20.08
C VAL A 139 0.22 -4.90 -20.36
N SER A 140 -0.62 -3.91 -20.62
CA SER A 140 -0.23 -2.50 -20.55
C SER A 140 -0.59 -1.92 -19.19
N ASP A 141 0.40 -1.49 -18.41
CA ASP A 141 0.22 -0.79 -17.14
C ASP A 141 0.30 0.72 -17.33
N VAL A 142 -0.85 1.37 -17.35
CA VAL A 142 -1.01 2.81 -17.55
C VAL A 142 -0.66 3.56 -16.28
N GLY A 143 0.25 4.53 -16.39
CA GLY A 143 0.77 5.26 -15.23
C GLY A 143 1.55 4.38 -14.25
N GLY A 144 1.93 3.18 -14.69
CA GLY A 144 2.69 2.21 -13.92
C GLY A 144 4.08 2.71 -13.50
N ASN A 145 4.70 2.02 -12.53
CA ASN A 145 6.06 2.32 -12.11
C ASN A 145 7.04 1.31 -12.71
N PRO A 146 7.88 1.68 -13.69
CA PRO A 146 8.84 0.77 -14.31
C PRO A 146 9.76 0.09 -13.29
N LEU A 147 10.16 0.79 -12.21
CA LEU A 147 11.02 0.24 -11.17
C LEU A 147 10.42 -1.00 -10.48
N TYR A 148 9.09 -1.02 -10.32
CA TYR A 148 8.39 -2.16 -9.74
C TYR A 148 8.50 -3.37 -10.68
N HIS A 149 8.21 -3.20 -11.97
CA HIS A 149 8.28 -4.29 -12.95
C HIS A 149 9.71 -4.79 -13.19
N ILE A 150 10.71 -3.88 -13.16
CA ILE A 150 12.13 -4.25 -13.21
C ILE A 150 12.50 -5.12 -12.00
N ALA A 151 12.13 -4.69 -10.78
CA ALA A 151 12.48 -5.42 -9.55
C ALA A 151 11.86 -6.82 -9.46
N HIS A 152 10.73 -7.05 -10.14
CA HIS A 152 10.04 -8.34 -10.19
C HIS A 152 10.26 -9.11 -11.50
N ALA A 153 11.09 -8.59 -12.42
CA ALA A 153 11.32 -9.16 -13.74
C ALA A 153 10.03 -9.44 -14.55
N ASN A 154 9.06 -8.53 -14.47
CA ASN A 154 7.77 -8.66 -15.18
C ASN A 154 7.93 -8.31 -16.67
N SER A 155 8.53 -9.21 -17.45
CA SER A 155 8.85 -9.00 -18.88
C SER A 155 7.63 -8.96 -19.81
N HIS A 156 6.46 -9.40 -19.33
CA HIS A 156 5.20 -9.38 -20.07
C HIS A 156 4.44 -8.05 -19.93
N VAL A 157 4.96 -7.10 -19.13
CA VAL A 157 4.31 -5.81 -18.90
C VAL A 157 4.96 -4.73 -19.75
N HIS A 158 4.13 -3.97 -20.44
CA HIS A 158 4.46 -2.70 -21.05
C HIS A 158 3.98 -1.55 -20.16
N VAL A 159 4.85 -0.61 -19.79
CA VAL A 159 4.48 0.53 -18.95
C VAL A 159 4.25 1.76 -19.82
N CYS A 160 3.02 2.28 -19.81
CA CYS A 160 2.68 3.56 -20.44
C CYS A 160 2.96 4.69 -19.45
N GLY A 161 4.16 5.26 -19.50
CA GLY A 161 4.65 6.27 -18.56
C GLY A 161 4.63 7.68 -19.14
N HIS A 162 3.46 8.17 -19.55
CA HIS A 162 3.33 9.53 -20.09
C HIS A 162 3.83 10.59 -19.10
N VAL A 163 4.37 11.67 -19.65
CA VAL A 163 4.84 12.83 -18.88
C VAL A 163 3.82 13.95 -19.01
N HIS A 164 2.83 13.99 -18.12
CA HIS A 164 1.78 15.02 -18.14
C HIS A 164 2.30 16.32 -17.50
N ASP A 165 3.13 16.22 -16.46
CA ASP A 165 3.57 17.39 -15.69
C ASP A 165 5.09 17.39 -15.36
N LYS A 166 5.55 18.49 -14.75
CA LYS A 166 6.95 18.62 -14.28
C LYS A 166 7.30 17.58 -13.20
N LYS A 167 6.33 17.08 -12.44
CA LYS A 167 6.55 16.05 -11.42
C LYS A 167 6.85 14.71 -12.08
N ASP A 168 6.24 14.40 -13.23
CA ASP A 168 6.53 13.20 -14.02
C ASP A 168 7.96 13.24 -14.58
N GLN A 169 8.42 14.40 -15.04
CA GLN A 169 9.81 14.57 -15.48
C GLN A 169 10.78 14.28 -14.34
N MET A 170 10.54 14.85 -13.16
CA MET A 170 11.36 14.59 -11.97
C MET A 170 11.31 13.11 -11.57
N ARG A 171 10.12 12.49 -11.57
CA ARG A 171 9.96 11.05 -11.31
C ARG A 171 10.77 10.22 -12.29
N ASN A 172 10.82 10.58 -13.58
CA ASN A 172 11.62 9.87 -14.57
C ASN A 172 13.13 9.98 -14.32
N VAL A 173 13.63 11.15 -13.92
CA VAL A 173 15.04 11.31 -13.53
C VAL A 173 15.37 10.44 -12.32
N MET A 174 14.53 10.46 -11.28
CA MET A 174 14.71 9.63 -10.08
C MET A 174 14.68 8.13 -10.40
N ARG A 175 13.80 7.72 -11.31
CA ARG A 175 13.72 6.33 -11.80
C ARG A 175 14.99 5.93 -12.54
N LEU A 176 15.49 6.75 -13.46
CA LEU A 176 16.74 6.49 -14.18
C LEU A 176 17.93 6.33 -13.21
N GLN A 177 18.04 7.20 -12.21
CA GLN A 177 19.07 7.07 -11.18
C GLN A 177 18.92 5.77 -10.38
N ALA A 178 17.69 5.39 -10.01
CA ALA A 178 17.43 4.15 -9.28
C ALA A 178 17.73 2.89 -10.12
N VAL A 179 17.45 2.90 -11.44
CA VAL A 179 17.79 1.77 -12.32
C VAL A 179 19.29 1.60 -12.45
N LYS A 180 20.05 2.69 -12.65
CA LYS A 180 21.52 2.63 -12.72
C LYS A 180 22.17 2.05 -11.47
N LYS A 181 21.56 2.26 -10.30
CA LYS A 181 22.02 1.65 -9.03
C LYS A 181 21.69 0.16 -8.94
N LYS A 182 20.59 -0.28 -9.56
CA LYS A 182 20.14 -1.68 -9.50
C LYS A 182 20.94 -2.63 -10.40
N THR A 183 21.54 -2.14 -11.49
CA THR A 183 22.24 -2.98 -12.47
C THR A 183 23.54 -3.61 -11.95
N MET A 184 24.07 -3.18 -10.80
CA MET A 184 25.37 -3.65 -10.31
C MET A 184 25.33 -5.00 -9.58
N ASP A 185 24.19 -5.41 -8.99
CA ASP A 185 24.09 -6.65 -8.19
C ASP A 185 22.81 -7.48 -8.44
N SER A 186 22.17 -7.28 -9.59
CA SER A 186 20.86 -7.87 -9.88
C SER A 186 20.95 -9.21 -10.61
N LYS A 187 20.00 -10.12 -10.33
CA LYS A 187 19.76 -11.33 -11.15
C LYS A 187 19.65 -10.96 -12.63
N VAL A 188 20.11 -11.83 -13.53
CA VAL A 188 20.14 -11.61 -15.00
C VAL A 188 18.81 -11.07 -15.54
N ALA A 189 17.68 -11.65 -15.12
CA ALA A 189 16.35 -11.19 -15.58
C ALA A 189 16.03 -9.74 -15.19
N VAL A 190 16.43 -9.31 -14.00
CA VAL A 190 16.25 -7.92 -13.52
C VAL A 190 17.19 -6.99 -14.28
N ALA A 191 18.44 -7.41 -14.54
CA ALA A 191 19.39 -6.64 -15.32
C ALA A 191 18.91 -6.43 -16.77
N ASN A 192 18.36 -7.46 -17.41
CA ASN A 192 17.78 -7.37 -18.75
C ASN A 192 16.61 -6.38 -18.81
N MET A 193 15.71 -6.44 -17.82
CA MET A 193 14.60 -5.48 -17.72
C MET A 193 15.09 -4.04 -17.48
N ALA A 194 16.13 -3.88 -16.66
CA ALA A 194 16.77 -2.59 -16.42
C ALA A 194 17.40 -2.03 -17.72
N ALA A 195 18.08 -2.87 -18.50
CA ALA A 195 18.65 -2.49 -19.80
C ALA A 195 17.56 -2.01 -20.75
N LYS A 196 16.47 -2.78 -20.90
CA LYS A 196 15.29 -2.38 -21.70
C LYS A 196 14.74 -1.00 -21.30
N TYR A 197 14.67 -0.71 -20.01
CA TYR A 197 14.25 0.61 -19.54
C TYR A 197 15.22 1.73 -19.93
N LEU A 198 16.53 1.50 -19.76
CA LEU A 198 17.57 2.49 -20.08
C LEU A 198 17.63 2.77 -21.59
N GLU A 199 17.44 1.75 -22.41
CA GLU A 199 17.37 1.83 -23.87
C GLU A 199 16.04 2.38 -24.38
N ARG A 200 15.05 2.56 -23.48
CA ARG A 200 13.67 2.96 -23.81
C ARG A 200 13.04 2.00 -24.82
N ASP A 201 13.26 0.71 -24.63
CA ASP A 201 12.67 -0.36 -25.44
C ASP A 201 11.14 -0.26 -25.37
N LYS A 202 10.52 0.00 -26.53
CA LYS A 202 9.06 0.13 -26.68
C LYS A 202 8.30 -1.15 -26.33
N SER A 203 8.97 -2.31 -26.27
CA SER A 203 8.38 -3.55 -25.76
C SER A 203 8.14 -3.52 -24.25
N PHE A 204 8.84 -2.66 -23.52
CA PHE A 204 8.74 -2.57 -22.05
C PHE A 204 8.20 -1.22 -21.57
N VAL A 205 8.55 -0.10 -22.20
CA VAL A 205 8.13 1.23 -21.74
C VAL A 205 7.91 2.17 -22.90
N CYS A 206 6.86 2.97 -22.84
CA CYS A 206 6.72 4.17 -23.66
C CYS A 206 6.51 5.40 -22.78
N PHE A 207 6.84 6.57 -23.33
CA PHE A 207 6.56 7.87 -22.71
C PHE A 207 5.45 8.62 -23.46
N GLU A 208 4.76 7.91 -24.35
CA GLU A 208 3.58 8.39 -25.07
C GLU A 208 2.38 8.48 -24.13
N ASP A 209 1.41 9.31 -24.52
CA ASP A 209 0.09 9.32 -23.87
C ASP A 209 -0.53 7.94 -24.03
N ALA A 210 -1.20 7.44 -22.98
CA ALA A 210 -1.80 6.11 -23.03
C ALA A 210 -2.82 5.97 -24.18
N ARG A 211 -3.47 7.07 -24.58
CA ARG A 211 -4.40 7.13 -25.72
C ARG A 211 -3.72 6.91 -27.08
N PHE A 212 -2.41 7.15 -27.15
CA PHE A 212 -1.60 6.98 -28.36
C PHE A 212 -0.63 5.81 -28.27
N CYS A 213 -0.66 5.04 -27.18
CA CYS A 213 0.16 3.84 -27.07
C CYS A 213 -0.42 2.72 -27.94
N LEU A 214 0.33 2.31 -28.96
CA LEU A 214 -0.05 1.23 -29.88
C LEU A 214 0.54 -0.13 -29.49
N HIS A 215 1.02 -0.29 -28.25
CA HIS A 215 1.63 -1.54 -27.82
C HIS A 215 0.57 -2.66 -27.73
N PRO A 216 0.71 -3.76 -28.48
CA PRO A 216 -0.36 -4.75 -28.64
C PRO A 216 -0.52 -5.62 -27.40
N THR A 217 -1.48 -5.24 -26.55
CA THR A 217 -1.80 -5.93 -25.29
C THR A 217 -3.29 -6.25 -25.19
N PRO A 218 -3.66 -7.47 -24.79
CA PRO A 218 -5.06 -7.85 -24.58
C PRO A 218 -5.63 -7.33 -23.25
N ILE A 219 -4.79 -6.88 -22.31
CA ILE A 219 -5.20 -6.39 -20.99
C ILE A 219 -4.55 -5.04 -20.72
N LEU A 220 -5.36 -4.11 -20.24
CA LEU A 220 -4.92 -2.81 -19.73
C LEU A 220 -5.17 -2.76 -18.22
N THR A 221 -4.16 -2.35 -17.46
CA THR A 221 -4.28 -2.04 -16.04
C THR A 221 -4.02 -0.57 -15.79
N SER A 222 -4.73 -0.02 -14.81
CA SER A 222 -4.55 1.35 -14.34
C SER A 222 -4.78 1.35 -12.84
N VAL A 223 -3.76 1.74 -12.08
CA VAL A 223 -3.82 1.73 -10.60
C VAL A 223 -3.61 3.15 -10.09
N HIS A 224 -4.70 3.75 -9.61
CA HIS A 224 -4.78 5.15 -9.19
C HIS A 224 -4.29 6.13 -10.28
N VAL A 225 -4.82 5.99 -11.49
CA VAL A 225 -4.70 6.98 -12.56
C VAL A 225 -6.09 7.48 -12.89
N TYR A 226 -6.30 8.78 -12.72
CA TYR A 226 -7.62 9.42 -12.86
C TYR A 226 -7.65 10.47 -13.98
N ASP A 227 -6.47 10.91 -14.43
CA ASP A 227 -6.33 12.07 -15.34
C ASP A 227 -6.27 11.67 -16.82
N ILE A 228 -6.48 10.39 -17.14
CA ILE A 228 -6.52 9.88 -18.51
C ILE A 228 -7.97 9.56 -18.83
N PRO A 229 -8.62 10.28 -19.76
CA PRO A 229 -9.95 9.93 -20.20
C PRO A 229 -9.86 8.57 -20.91
N LEU A 230 -10.59 7.59 -20.37
CA LEU A 230 -10.71 6.25 -20.95
C LEU A 230 -11.88 6.14 -21.94
N ASP A 231 -12.54 7.26 -22.19
CA ASP A 231 -13.71 7.35 -23.05
C ASP A 231 -13.24 7.22 -24.51
N HIS A 232 -13.82 6.24 -25.20
CA HIS A 232 -13.69 6.03 -26.64
C HIS A 232 -14.71 6.87 -27.40
#